data_AF-A0A419JRD7-F1
#
_entry.id   AF-A0A419JRD7-F1
#
_cell.length_a   1.000
_cell.length_b   1.000
_cell.length_c   1.000
_cell.angle_alpha   90.00
_cell.angle_beta   90.00
_cell.angle_gamma   90.00
#
_symmetry.space_group_name_H-M   'P 1'
#
loop_
_entity.id
_entity.type
_entity.pdbx_description
1 polymer ?
#
loop_
_entity_poly.entity_id
_entity_poly.type
_entity_poly.pdbx_seq_one_letter_code
_entity_poly.pdbx_strand_id
1 'polypeptide(L)'
;MAEYLKDMDLEEGMMEFERREGPGVEDIERIFGVKPSCYGQPGGAWAPQVYPALRKMGIPVYLDATEFIDLDGRPFWYCGILNILNLRGSKGGVISLNFELGTPGFIEKAMREFDEVYTRIVEGGDWGIISIYNHPCTLVTTEFWDAVNFSKGINTPFDAVKKPKLKPESWVEAGYRDFETFVKHAKSKPHVRFVTAKDLYRIFMDEALSRAFSIDEVVHLASDLETISFKKVDKLYVSASEVFWLVTAALASYRVHGALPSKIENMQPLGPYRSFKSERLATVKLNEFLDATSKAKSFIEANGRIPDYIEVAGLRVNPADFLASEAKVLLKLNKGEVPERVGLVRAVFEASKYVSSKGAMGSWRWIVFPEGFEAWNLVEVARLQTWTLKPAEPSPALL
;
A
#
# COMPACT_ATOMS: atom_id res chain seq x y z
N MET A 1 -1.20 -3.32 -17.95
CA MET A 1 -1.72 -3.72 -16.63
C MET A 1 -3.09 -3.11 -16.33
N ALA A 2 -3.18 -1.81 -16.02
CA ALA A 2 -4.45 -1.15 -15.67
C ALA A 2 -5.59 -1.43 -16.68
N GLU A 3 -5.29 -1.47 -17.98
CA GLU A 3 -6.29 -1.74 -19.03
C GLU A 3 -6.96 -3.11 -18.93
N TYR A 4 -6.20 -4.18 -18.69
CA TYR A 4 -6.77 -5.53 -18.60
C TYR A 4 -7.37 -5.84 -17.23
N LEU A 5 -6.98 -5.09 -16.18
CA LEU A 5 -7.52 -5.24 -14.82
C LEU A 5 -8.73 -4.35 -14.53
N LYS A 6 -9.02 -3.36 -15.39
CA LYS A 6 -9.95 -2.28 -15.06
C LYS A 6 -11.34 -2.77 -14.66
N ASP A 7 -11.83 -3.87 -15.22
CA ASP A 7 -13.19 -4.38 -15.00
C ASP A 7 -13.23 -5.60 -14.05
N MET A 8 -12.07 -6.03 -13.51
CA MET A 8 -11.97 -7.21 -12.66
C MET A 8 -12.10 -6.86 -11.17
N ASP A 9 -12.66 -7.78 -10.39
CA ASP A 9 -12.58 -7.69 -8.94
C ASP A 9 -11.17 -8.03 -8.41
N LEU A 10 -10.98 -8.00 -7.08
CA LEU A 10 -9.65 -8.18 -6.50
C LEU A 10 -9.06 -9.56 -6.80
N GLU A 11 -9.86 -10.62 -6.71
CA GLU A 11 -9.40 -12.00 -6.87
C GLU A 11 -9.15 -12.33 -8.33
N GLU A 12 -10.11 -11.99 -9.20
CA GLU A 12 -9.98 -12.16 -10.65
C GLU A 12 -8.76 -11.40 -11.17
N GLY A 13 -8.59 -10.15 -10.75
CA GLY A 13 -7.46 -9.33 -11.18
C GLY A 13 -6.12 -9.80 -10.62
N MET A 14 -6.09 -10.32 -9.40
CA MET A 14 -4.87 -10.91 -8.82
C MET A 14 -4.41 -12.11 -9.66
N MET A 15 -5.34 -13.03 -9.97
CA MET A 15 -5.04 -14.22 -10.76
C MET A 15 -4.62 -13.86 -12.18
N GLU A 16 -5.29 -12.89 -12.82
CA GLU A 16 -4.94 -12.47 -14.18
C GLU A 16 -3.57 -11.78 -14.23
N PHE A 17 -3.25 -10.96 -13.23
CA PHE A 17 -1.92 -10.36 -13.11
C PHE A 17 -0.84 -11.44 -12.93
N GLU A 18 -1.03 -12.38 -12.02
CA GLU A 18 -0.10 -13.50 -11.81
C GLU A 18 0.09 -14.32 -13.10
N ARG A 19 -0.99 -14.61 -13.81
CA ARG A 19 -0.94 -15.37 -15.07
C ARG A 19 -0.14 -14.65 -16.15
N ARG A 20 -0.21 -13.32 -16.23
CA ARG A 20 0.48 -12.53 -17.28
C ARG A 20 1.90 -12.16 -16.91
N GLU A 21 2.12 -11.75 -15.66
CA GLU A 21 3.37 -11.13 -15.23
C GLU A 21 4.25 -12.09 -14.41
N GLY A 22 3.67 -13.16 -13.85
CA GLY A 22 4.37 -14.21 -13.10
C GLY A 22 5.54 -14.86 -13.86
N PRO A 23 5.40 -15.19 -15.16
CA PRO A 23 6.53 -15.70 -15.96
C PRO A 23 7.74 -14.76 -15.97
N GLY A 24 7.54 -13.44 -15.86
CA GLY A 24 8.64 -12.48 -15.75
C GLY A 24 9.42 -12.62 -14.45
N VAL A 25 8.75 -12.98 -13.34
CA VAL A 25 9.41 -13.29 -12.06
C VAL A 25 10.23 -14.57 -12.17
N GLU A 26 9.67 -15.60 -12.80
CA GLU A 26 10.37 -16.88 -13.07
C GLU A 26 11.62 -16.66 -13.93
N ASP A 27 11.53 -15.79 -14.94
CA ASP A 27 12.67 -15.43 -15.78
C ASP A 27 13.78 -14.73 -15.01
N ILE A 28 13.46 -13.82 -14.08
CA ILE A 28 14.46 -13.18 -13.22
C ILE A 28 15.18 -14.24 -12.37
N GLU A 29 14.44 -15.16 -11.75
CA GLU A 29 15.02 -16.23 -10.92
C GLU A 29 15.89 -17.17 -11.77
N ARG A 30 15.42 -17.55 -12.96
CA ARG A 30 16.15 -18.43 -13.88
C ARG A 30 17.42 -17.79 -14.44
N ILE A 31 17.38 -16.51 -14.82
CA ILE A 31 18.51 -15.82 -15.48
C ILE A 31 19.54 -15.33 -14.46
N PHE A 32 19.08 -14.77 -13.33
CA PHE A 32 19.96 -14.09 -12.37
C PHE A 32 20.13 -14.86 -11.05
N GLY A 33 19.40 -15.95 -10.81
CA GLY A 33 19.50 -16.74 -9.59
C GLY A 33 18.95 -16.05 -8.35
N VAL A 34 18.13 -15.01 -8.51
CA VAL A 34 17.58 -14.20 -7.42
C VAL A 34 16.10 -13.96 -7.63
N LYS A 35 15.34 -13.82 -6.52
CA LYS A 35 13.96 -13.35 -6.58
C LYS A 35 13.89 -11.82 -6.53
N PRO A 36 12.95 -11.18 -7.25
CA PRO A 36 12.77 -9.74 -7.19
C PRO A 36 12.41 -9.30 -5.76
N SER A 37 13.10 -8.26 -5.28
CA SER A 37 12.85 -7.68 -3.94
C SER A 37 11.88 -6.51 -3.95
N CYS A 38 11.57 -5.99 -5.13
CA CYS A 38 10.54 -4.97 -5.32
C CYS A 38 9.84 -5.11 -6.68
N TYR A 39 8.71 -4.45 -6.79
CA TYR A 39 7.98 -4.22 -8.02
C TYR A 39 7.82 -2.71 -8.24
N GLY A 40 8.05 -2.29 -9.48
CA GLY A 40 7.68 -0.96 -9.99
C GLY A 40 6.71 -1.17 -11.16
N GLN A 41 5.65 -0.37 -11.21
CA GLN A 41 4.66 -0.45 -12.28
C GLN A 41 5.19 0.14 -13.59
N PRO A 42 4.67 -0.32 -14.73
CA PRO A 42 4.94 0.32 -16.00
C PRO A 42 4.21 1.68 -16.11
N GLY A 43 4.93 2.78 -15.93
CA GLY A 43 4.42 4.15 -16.12
C GLY A 43 3.18 4.45 -15.26
N GLY A 44 2.12 4.97 -15.87
CA GLY A 44 0.86 5.28 -15.17
C GLY A 44 -0.05 4.09 -14.88
N ALA A 45 0.37 2.86 -15.20
CA ALA A 45 -0.48 1.68 -15.11
C ALA A 45 -0.48 1.06 -13.70
N TRP A 46 -1.00 1.77 -12.70
CA TRP A 46 -1.22 1.25 -11.33
C TRP A 46 -2.55 0.49 -11.22
N ALA A 47 -2.60 -0.55 -10.37
CA ALA A 47 -3.83 -1.25 -9.99
C ALA A 47 -3.69 -1.94 -8.62
N PRO A 48 -4.73 -1.94 -7.77
CA PRO A 48 -4.67 -2.51 -6.42
C PRO A 48 -4.60 -4.05 -6.40
N GLN A 49 -5.09 -4.74 -7.44
CA GLN A 49 -5.10 -6.20 -7.52
C GLN A 49 -3.68 -6.80 -7.60
N VAL A 50 -2.69 -6.00 -7.97
CA VAL A 50 -1.27 -6.38 -8.02
C VAL A 50 -0.74 -6.75 -6.65
N TYR A 51 -1.14 -6.03 -5.61
CA TYR A 51 -0.54 -6.18 -4.28
C TYR A 51 -0.70 -7.58 -3.67
N PRO A 52 -1.89 -8.20 -3.64
CA PRO A 52 -2.01 -9.58 -3.16
C PRO A 52 -1.24 -10.58 -4.06
N ALA A 53 -1.12 -10.33 -5.37
CA ALA A 53 -0.29 -11.16 -6.25
C ALA A 53 1.20 -11.04 -5.91
N LEU A 54 1.72 -9.83 -5.67
CA LEU A 54 3.10 -9.59 -5.22
C LEU A 54 3.37 -10.30 -3.89
N ARG A 55 2.43 -10.24 -2.95
CA ARG A 55 2.54 -10.95 -1.66
C ARG A 55 2.68 -12.45 -1.88
N LYS A 56 1.85 -13.04 -2.75
CA LYS A 56 1.91 -14.48 -3.11
C LYS A 56 3.23 -14.84 -3.79
N MET A 57 3.75 -13.98 -4.66
CA MET A 57 5.04 -14.17 -5.35
C MET A 57 6.26 -13.88 -4.45
N GLY A 58 6.06 -13.42 -3.22
CA GLY A 58 7.14 -13.11 -2.29
C GLY A 58 7.90 -11.83 -2.62
N ILE A 59 7.25 -10.86 -3.26
CA ILE A 59 7.81 -9.54 -3.60
C ILE A 59 7.34 -8.51 -2.57
N PRO A 60 8.19 -8.10 -1.62
CA PRO A 60 7.71 -7.42 -0.41
C PRO A 60 7.61 -5.88 -0.52
N VAL A 61 8.14 -5.28 -1.59
CA VAL A 61 8.23 -3.82 -1.73
C VAL A 61 7.59 -3.37 -3.05
N TYR A 62 6.78 -2.34 -2.97
CA TYR A 62 6.32 -1.55 -4.11
C TYR A 62 7.12 -0.25 -4.13
N LEU A 63 7.92 -0.03 -5.18
CA LEU A 63 8.80 1.12 -5.30
C LEU A 63 8.55 1.78 -6.65
N ASP A 64 7.90 2.94 -6.63
CA ASP A 64 7.51 3.67 -7.82
C ASP A 64 7.07 5.12 -7.52
N ALA A 65 6.52 5.81 -8.51
CA ALA A 65 5.82 7.08 -8.40
C ALA A 65 4.38 6.93 -8.93
N THR A 66 3.41 7.00 -8.02
CA THR A 66 2.00 7.15 -8.37
C THR A 66 1.30 8.08 -7.39
N GLU A 67 0.27 8.77 -7.86
CA GLU A 67 -0.59 9.61 -7.02
C GLU A 67 -1.90 8.88 -6.65
N PHE A 68 -2.08 7.61 -7.02
CA PHE A 68 -3.30 6.84 -6.73
C PHE A 68 -3.59 6.71 -5.24
N ILE A 69 -2.55 6.37 -4.47
CA ILE A 69 -2.60 6.15 -3.04
C ILE A 69 -1.39 6.83 -2.41
N ASP A 70 -1.62 7.55 -1.32
CA ASP A 70 -0.58 8.23 -0.58
C ASP A 70 -0.96 8.28 0.89
N LEU A 71 0.05 8.36 1.76
CA LEU A 71 -0.14 8.51 3.19
C LEU A 71 0.65 9.72 3.69
N ASP A 72 0.38 10.92 3.16
CA ASP A 72 1.06 12.16 3.52
C ASP A 72 2.57 12.16 3.15
N GLY A 73 2.92 11.50 2.04
CA GLY A 73 4.27 11.53 1.47
C GLY A 73 5.33 10.75 2.23
N ARG A 74 4.94 9.77 3.04
CA ARG A 74 5.85 8.87 3.78
C ARG A 74 5.68 7.41 3.33
N PRO A 75 6.64 6.53 3.64
CA PRO A 75 6.46 5.09 3.53
C PRO A 75 5.22 4.57 4.27
N PHE A 76 4.53 3.61 3.66
CA PHE A 76 3.33 2.98 4.22
C PHE A 76 3.20 1.51 3.83
N TRP A 77 2.43 0.75 4.59
CA TRP A 77 2.03 -0.61 4.27
C TRP A 77 0.65 -0.59 3.61
N TYR A 78 0.49 -1.34 2.52
CA TYR A 78 -0.79 -1.53 1.84
C TYR A 78 -0.84 -2.95 1.27
N CYS A 79 -1.89 -3.70 1.59
CA CYS A 79 -2.01 -5.14 1.39
C CYS A 79 -0.76 -5.89 1.91
N GLY A 80 -0.19 -5.36 3.01
CA GLY A 80 1.12 -5.68 3.62
C GLY A 80 2.28 -5.88 2.64
N ILE A 81 2.31 -5.06 1.61
CA ILE A 81 3.51 -4.73 0.84
C ILE A 81 3.98 -3.35 1.31
N LEU A 82 5.29 -3.18 1.47
CA LEU A 82 5.88 -1.89 1.83
C LEU A 82 5.88 -0.98 0.60
N ASN A 83 5.27 0.19 0.70
CA ASN A 83 5.19 1.17 -0.36
C ASN A 83 6.19 2.30 -0.11
N ILE A 84 7.06 2.50 -1.09
CA ILE A 84 7.95 3.65 -1.21
C ILE A 84 7.46 4.46 -2.41
N LEU A 85 6.40 5.24 -2.17
CA LEU A 85 5.64 5.97 -3.19
C LEU A 85 5.51 7.44 -2.77
N ASN A 86 5.47 8.33 -3.78
CA ASN A 86 5.05 9.74 -3.63
C ASN A 86 5.69 10.50 -2.44
N LEU A 87 6.98 10.25 -2.19
CA LEU A 87 7.69 10.75 -1.02
C LEU A 87 7.77 12.28 -1.01
N ARG A 88 7.31 12.91 0.07
CA ARG A 88 7.21 14.37 0.22
C ARG A 88 7.42 14.83 1.67
N GLY A 89 7.49 16.14 1.86
CA GLY A 89 7.58 16.76 3.18
C GLY A 89 8.87 16.40 3.92
N SER A 90 8.77 16.21 5.24
CA SER A 90 9.89 15.85 6.10
C SER A 90 10.26 14.37 6.06
N LYS A 91 9.44 13.52 5.41
CA LYS A 91 9.68 12.07 5.34
C LYS A 91 10.20 11.60 3.98
N GLY A 92 10.26 12.49 3.00
CA GLY A 92 11.07 12.22 1.83
C GLY A 92 10.97 13.24 0.70
N GLY A 93 11.58 12.84 -0.41
CA GLY A 93 11.51 13.52 -1.69
C GLY A 93 11.84 12.57 -2.83
N VAL A 94 11.45 12.94 -4.04
CA VAL A 94 11.75 12.19 -5.25
C VAL A 94 12.53 13.10 -6.19
N ILE A 95 13.65 12.61 -6.72
CA ILE A 95 14.53 13.34 -7.64
C ILE A 95 14.63 12.56 -8.94
N SER A 96 14.34 13.25 -10.04
CA SER A 96 14.42 12.72 -11.39
C SER A 96 15.79 13.03 -12.00
N LEU A 97 16.50 11.99 -12.45
CA LEU A 97 17.70 12.12 -13.24
C LEU A 97 17.46 11.50 -14.63
N ASN A 98 16.62 12.10 -15.47
CA ASN A 98 16.18 11.50 -16.74
C ASN A 98 16.80 12.16 -17.99
N PHE A 99 15.98 12.72 -18.89
CA PHE A 99 16.40 13.13 -20.24
C PHE A 99 17.34 14.32 -20.26
N GLU A 100 17.32 15.13 -19.21
CA GLU A 100 18.09 16.37 -19.10
C GLU A 100 19.53 16.15 -18.66
N LEU A 101 19.90 14.93 -18.22
CA LEU A 101 21.29 14.58 -17.94
C LEU A 101 22.19 14.84 -19.16
N GLY A 102 23.33 15.50 -18.93
CA GLY A 102 24.28 15.92 -19.93
C GLY A 102 23.99 17.28 -20.56
N THR A 103 22.86 17.91 -20.23
CA THR A 103 22.54 19.27 -20.69
C THR A 103 23.12 20.33 -19.74
N PRO A 104 23.54 21.50 -20.25
CA PRO A 104 24.13 22.55 -19.41
C PRO A 104 23.20 22.99 -18.28
N GLY A 105 23.72 23.05 -17.04
CA GLY A 105 22.99 23.56 -15.88
C GLY A 105 22.08 22.55 -15.17
N PHE A 106 21.86 21.37 -15.76
CA PHE A 106 20.96 20.37 -15.17
C PHE A 106 21.53 19.75 -13.90
N ILE A 107 22.81 19.38 -13.89
CA ILE A 107 23.44 18.73 -12.73
C ILE A 107 23.45 19.66 -11.52
N GLU A 108 23.72 20.95 -11.70
CA GLU A 108 23.67 21.94 -10.63
C GLU A 108 22.26 22.10 -10.09
N LYS A 109 21.23 22.03 -10.96
CA LYS A 109 19.84 22.04 -10.52
C LYS A 109 19.50 20.80 -9.70
N ALA A 110 19.87 19.61 -10.16
CA ALA A 110 19.59 18.35 -9.47
C ALA A 110 20.28 18.30 -8.09
N MET A 111 21.53 18.76 -7.99
CA MET A 111 22.24 18.85 -6.71
C MET A 111 21.61 19.85 -5.74
N ARG A 112 21.10 21.00 -6.22
CA ARG A 112 20.32 21.93 -5.39
C ARG A 112 19.03 21.32 -4.88
N GLU A 113 18.28 20.64 -5.76
CA GLU A 113 17.06 19.93 -5.38
C GLU A 113 17.33 18.85 -4.33
N PHE A 114 18.42 18.09 -4.50
CA PHE A 114 18.88 17.14 -3.48
C PHE A 114 19.14 17.83 -2.14
N ASP A 115 19.85 18.95 -2.14
CA ASP A 115 20.18 19.70 -0.92
C ASP A 115 18.94 20.26 -0.22
N GLU A 116 17.94 20.72 -0.98
CA GLU A 116 16.66 21.18 -0.44
C GLU A 116 15.87 20.03 0.21
N VAL A 117 15.82 18.87 -0.44
CA VAL A 117 15.16 17.67 0.12
C VAL A 117 15.89 17.19 1.37
N TYR A 118 17.22 17.06 1.29
CA TYR A 118 18.08 16.66 2.40
C TYR A 118 17.88 17.57 3.61
N THR A 119 17.96 18.90 3.40
CA THR A 119 17.80 19.88 4.48
C THR A 119 16.43 19.75 5.15
N ARG A 120 15.35 19.65 4.36
CA ARG A 120 13.99 19.48 4.89
C ARG A 120 13.80 18.19 5.69
N ILE A 121 14.45 17.10 5.29
CA ILE A 121 14.40 15.83 6.04
C ILE A 121 15.15 15.99 7.36
N VAL A 122 16.37 16.52 7.33
CA VAL A 122 17.20 16.70 8.52
C VAL A 122 16.55 17.65 9.53
N GLU A 123 15.97 18.76 9.07
CA GLU A 123 15.23 19.70 9.92
C GLU A 123 13.90 19.11 10.43
N GLY A 124 13.31 18.18 9.66
CA GLY A 124 12.00 17.61 9.92
C GLY A 124 11.98 16.38 10.82
N GLY A 125 13.14 15.85 11.23
CA GLY A 125 13.26 14.79 12.23
C GLY A 125 14.29 13.71 11.91
N ASP A 126 14.14 12.56 12.56
CA ASP A 126 15.23 11.56 12.68
C ASP A 126 15.53 10.75 11.40
N TRP A 127 14.58 10.67 10.46
CA TRP A 127 14.72 9.86 9.26
C TRP A 127 13.85 10.37 8.11
N GLY A 128 14.29 10.10 6.88
CA GLY A 128 13.54 10.28 5.64
C GLY A 128 14.15 9.50 4.49
N ILE A 129 13.43 9.39 3.38
CA ILE A 129 13.90 8.70 2.17
C ILE A 129 13.98 9.70 1.01
N ILE A 130 15.11 9.72 0.31
CA ILE A 130 15.24 10.42 -0.96
C ILE A 130 15.27 9.35 -2.05
N SER A 131 14.19 9.24 -2.82
CA SER A 131 14.13 8.33 -3.96
C SER A 131 14.70 9.03 -5.19
N ILE A 132 15.68 8.41 -5.84
CA ILE A 132 16.29 8.91 -7.06
C ILE A 132 15.99 7.91 -8.17
N TYR A 133 15.41 8.37 -9.26
CA TYR A 133 15.09 7.51 -10.40
C TYR A 133 15.69 8.02 -11.70
N ASN A 134 16.10 7.07 -12.53
CA ASN A 134 16.70 7.24 -13.86
C ASN A 134 16.28 6.02 -14.69
N HIS A 135 16.20 6.19 -16.01
CA HIS A 135 16.07 5.06 -16.93
C HIS A 135 17.32 5.00 -17.82
N PRO A 136 17.96 3.82 -18.00
CA PRO A 136 19.14 3.73 -18.85
C PRO A 136 18.94 4.31 -20.27
N CYS A 137 17.73 4.19 -20.82
CA CYS A 137 17.40 4.79 -22.11
C CYS A 137 17.45 6.34 -22.09
N THR A 138 17.10 7.00 -21.00
CA THR A 138 17.09 8.48 -20.91
C THR A 138 18.50 9.06 -20.90
N LEU A 139 19.54 8.26 -20.69
CA LEU A 139 20.94 8.69 -20.85
C LEU A 139 21.33 8.83 -22.33
N VAL A 140 20.75 8.01 -23.21
CA VAL A 140 21.19 7.86 -24.60
C VAL A 140 20.18 8.34 -25.64
N THR A 141 18.91 8.49 -25.25
CA THR A 141 17.82 8.84 -26.17
C THR A 141 17.12 10.13 -25.75
N THR A 142 16.43 10.78 -26.67
CA THR A 142 15.68 12.03 -26.42
C THR A 142 14.20 11.79 -26.08
N GLU A 143 13.74 10.56 -26.18
CA GLU A 143 12.34 10.16 -25.95
C GLU A 143 12.27 8.71 -25.50
N PHE A 144 11.21 8.34 -24.77
CA PHE A 144 11.05 6.96 -24.34
C PHE A 144 10.66 6.06 -25.52
N TRP A 145 11.14 4.82 -25.51
CA TRP A 145 10.81 3.82 -26.52
C TRP A 145 9.31 3.49 -26.53
N ASP A 146 8.63 3.61 -25.38
CA ASP A 146 7.21 3.32 -25.26
C ASP A 146 6.33 4.44 -25.83
N ALA A 147 6.73 5.70 -25.71
CA ALA A 147 6.09 6.81 -26.40
C ALA A 147 6.11 6.64 -27.93
N VAL A 148 7.23 6.15 -28.48
CA VAL A 148 7.41 5.95 -29.92
C VAL A 148 6.52 4.82 -30.46
N ASN A 149 6.33 3.76 -29.68
CA ASN A 149 5.76 2.50 -30.16
C ASN A 149 4.39 2.17 -29.59
N PHE A 150 4.01 2.73 -28.44
CA PHE A 150 2.79 2.36 -27.71
C PHE A 150 1.93 3.55 -27.32
N SER A 151 2.21 4.75 -27.85
CA SER A 151 1.42 5.93 -27.54
C SER A 151 -0.04 5.77 -27.97
N LYS A 152 -0.95 6.33 -27.17
CA LYS A 152 -2.40 6.38 -27.44
C LYS A 152 -3.05 5.00 -27.63
N GLY A 153 -2.58 3.99 -26.90
CA GLY A 153 -3.12 2.62 -26.96
C GLY A 153 -2.67 1.83 -28.19
N ILE A 154 -1.69 2.32 -28.96
CA ILE A 154 -1.11 1.55 -30.05
C ILE A 154 -0.36 0.35 -29.46
N ASN A 155 -0.49 -0.80 -30.10
CA ASN A 155 0.31 -1.98 -29.78
C ASN A 155 1.16 -2.36 -31.00
N THR A 156 2.31 -1.70 -31.15
CA THR A 156 3.18 -1.90 -32.33
C THR A 156 3.74 -3.33 -32.34
N PRO A 157 3.53 -4.10 -33.43
CA PRO A 157 4.11 -5.43 -33.57
C PRO A 157 5.65 -5.40 -33.48
N PHE A 158 6.24 -6.48 -32.96
CA PHE A 158 7.69 -6.56 -32.72
C PHE A 158 8.56 -6.35 -33.97
N ASP A 159 8.09 -6.75 -35.15
CA ASP A 159 8.77 -6.55 -36.43
C ASP A 159 8.63 -5.11 -36.98
N ALA A 160 7.77 -4.30 -36.36
CA ALA A 160 7.48 -2.92 -36.75
C ALA A 160 7.94 -1.86 -35.74
N VAL A 161 8.60 -2.27 -34.64
CA VAL A 161 9.07 -1.33 -33.61
C VAL A 161 10.12 -0.37 -34.16
N LYS A 162 9.99 0.90 -33.80
CA LYS A 162 10.89 1.97 -34.20
C LYS A 162 11.83 2.31 -33.05
N LYS A 163 13.08 2.61 -33.40
CA LYS A 163 14.09 3.08 -32.43
C LYS A 163 13.79 4.52 -32.02
N PRO A 164 13.84 4.87 -30.73
CA PRO A 164 13.82 6.25 -30.28
C PRO A 164 15.06 7.02 -30.78
N LYS A 165 14.93 8.34 -30.93
CA LYS A 165 16.03 9.19 -31.37
C LYS A 165 17.16 9.22 -30.34
N LEU A 166 18.40 9.18 -30.81
CA LEU A 166 19.59 9.27 -29.96
C LEU A 166 19.91 10.72 -29.59
N LYS A 167 20.49 10.91 -28.41
CA LYS A 167 21.13 12.17 -28.01
C LYS A 167 22.45 12.36 -28.79
N PRO A 168 22.96 13.61 -28.88
CA PRO A 168 24.34 13.86 -29.29
C PRO A 168 25.33 13.13 -28.37
N GLU A 169 26.40 12.56 -28.93
CA GLU A 169 27.42 11.83 -28.16
C GLU A 169 28.00 12.67 -27.01
N SER A 170 28.23 13.96 -27.25
CA SER A 170 28.73 14.89 -26.23
C SER A 170 27.80 15.00 -25.02
N TRP A 171 26.48 14.92 -25.21
CA TRP A 171 25.49 14.92 -24.14
C TRP A 171 25.45 13.58 -23.42
N VAL A 172 25.62 12.47 -24.12
CA VAL A 172 25.69 11.14 -23.49
C VAL A 172 26.89 11.05 -22.55
N GLU A 173 28.07 11.45 -23.04
CA GLU A 173 29.31 11.48 -22.25
C GLU A 173 29.22 12.46 -21.07
N ALA A 174 28.59 13.62 -21.27
CA ALA A 174 28.31 14.54 -20.17
C ALA A 174 27.32 13.94 -19.16
N GLY A 175 26.29 13.24 -19.61
CA GLY A 175 25.30 12.59 -18.76
C GLY A 175 25.89 11.52 -17.84
N TYR A 176 26.87 10.74 -18.32
CA TYR A 176 27.60 9.81 -17.47
C TYR A 176 28.41 10.52 -16.38
N ARG A 177 29.09 11.62 -16.72
CA ARG A 177 29.83 12.44 -15.75
C ARG A 177 28.90 13.13 -14.75
N ASP A 178 27.76 13.63 -15.21
CA ASP A 178 26.74 14.26 -14.37
C ASP A 178 26.17 13.26 -13.36
N PHE A 179 25.83 12.05 -13.81
CA PHE A 179 25.32 10.99 -12.93
C PHE A 179 26.35 10.64 -11.84
N GLU A 180 27.63 10.46 -12.22
CA GLU A 180 28.70 10.22 -11.26
C GLU A 180 28.86 11.38 -10.26
N THR A 181 28.80 12.62 -10.76
CA THR A 181 28.90 13.85 -9.96
C THR A 181 27.76 13.92 -8.95
N PHE A 182 26.53 13.62 -9.36
CA PHE A 182 25.36 13.60 -8.48
C PHE A 182 25.52 12.57 -7.36
N VAL A 183 25.92 11.33 -7.70
CA VAL A 183 26.09 10.26 -6.70
C VAL A 183 27.19 10.62 -5.70
N LYS A 184 28.30 11.22 -6.15
CA LYS A 184 29.37 11.74 -5.28
C LYS A 184 28.85 12.85 -4.35
N HIS A 185 28.06 13.78 -4.87
CA HIS A 185 27.44 14.85 -4.09
C HIS A 185 26.50 14.31 -3.01
N ALA A 186 25.59 13.41 -3.38
CA ALA A 186 24.67 12.78 -2.44
C ALA A 186 25.41 12.02 -1.32
N LYS A 187 26.45 11.26 -1.68
CA LYS A 187 27.31 10.53 -0.72
C LYS A 187 28.09 11.45 0.22
N SER A 188 28.37 12.69 -0.19
CA SER A 188 29.14 13.63 0.63
C SER A 188 28.36 14.17 1.84
N LYS A 189 27.03 14.06 1.83
CA LYS A 189 26.20 14.60 2.91
C LYS A 189 26.27 13.72 4.17
N PRO A 190 26.38 14.33 5.37
CA PRO A 190 26.31 13.60 6.63
C PRO A 190 25.06 12.72 6.73
N HIS A 191 25.20 11.56 7.37
CA HIS A 191 24.09 10.63 7.66
C HIS A 191 23.34 10.07 6.43
N VAL A 192 23.79 10.35 5.21
CA VAL A 192 23.22 9.72 4.01
C VAL A 192 23.77 8.31 3.83
N ARG A 193 22.86 7.35 3.71
CA ARG A 193 23.15 5.95 3.40
C ARG A 193 22.38 5.51 2.17
N PHE A 194 23.07 4.90 1.22
CA PHE A 194 22.44 4.22 0.09
C PHE A 194 21.88 2.88 0.55
N VAL A 195 20.63 2.61 0.19
CA VAL A 195 19.89 1.42 0.58
C VAL A 195 19.23 0.80 -0.64
N THR A 196 19.13 -0.52 -0.64
CA THR A 196 18.35 -1.26 -1.64
C THR A 196 16.89 -1.38 -1.21
N ALA A 197 15.99 -1.81 -2.09
CA ALA A 197 14.62 -2.15 -1.70
C ALA A 197 14.59 -3.23 -0.60
N LYS A 198 15.50 -4.21 -0.64
CA LYS A 198 15.65 -5.23 0.40
C LYS A 198 16.07 -4.64 1.75
N ASP A 199 16.95 -3.63 1.73
CA ASP A 199 17.31 -2.89 2.95
C ASP A 199 16.11 -2.12 3.49
N LEU A 200 15.35 -1.45 2.63
CA LEU A 200 14.13 -0.73 3.04
C LEU A 200 13.11 -1.66 3.68
N TYR A 201 12.86 -2.83 3.09
CA TYR A 201 11.98 -3.83 3.71
C TYR A 201 12.43 -4.23 5.11
N ARG A 202 13.73 -4.44 5.31
CA ARG A 202 14.31 -4.78 6.62
C ARG A 202 14.20 -3.61 7.61
N ILE A 203 14.49 -2.38 7.16
CA ILE A 203 14.45 -1.16 7.99
C ILE A 203 13.02 -0.92 8.47
N PHE A 204 12.03 -1.03 7.59
CA PHE A 204 10.64 -0.70 7.86
C PHE A 204 9.78 -1.89 8.27
N MET A 205 10.41 -3.05 8.54
CA MET A 205 9.74 -4.33 8.79
C MET A 205 8.54 -4.17 9.73
N ASP A 206 7.40 -4.77 9.34
CA ASP A 206 6.17 -4.65 10.10
C ASP A 206 6.19 -5.53 11.35
N GLU A 207 6.66 -4.97 12.45
CA GLU A 207 6.75 -5.66 13.75
C GLU A 207 5.37 -6.03 14.33
N ALA A 208 4.27 -5.45 13.83
CA ALA A 208 2.93 -5.84 14.27
C ALA A 208 2.50 -7.22 13.74
N LEU A 209 3.05 -7.68 12.61
CA LEU A 209 2.63 -8.91 11.93
C LEU A 209 2.82 -10.16 12.81
N SER A 210 3.94 -10.26 13.52
CA SER A 210 4.30 -11.44 14.33
C SER A 210 4.03 -11.24 15.83
N ARG A 211 3.25 -10.23 16.21
CA ARG A 211 3.02 -9.86 17.61
C ARG A 211 1.71 -10.45 18.14
N ALA A 212 1.78 -10.98 19.36
CA ALA A 212 0.62 -11.20 20.20
C ALA A 212 0.28 -9.92 20.99
N PHE A 213 -0.92 -9.39 20.81
CA PHE A 213 -1.40 -8.21 21.52
C PHE A 213 -2.10 -8.61 22.81
N SER A 214 -1.81 -7.94 23.91
CA SER A 214 -2.55 -8.10 25.16
C SER A 214 -3.97 -7.57 25.04
N ILE A 215 -4.88 -8.08 25.87
CA ILE A 215 -6.27 -7.60 25.86
C ILE A 215 -6.40 -6.10 26.13
N ASP A 216 -5.52 -5.54 26.96
CA ASP A 216 -5.49 -4.10 27.25
C ASP A 216 -5.13 -3.28 26.00
N GLU A 217 -4.20 -3.78 25.19
CA GLU A 217 -3.87 -3.17 23.90
C GLU A 217 -5.03 -3.28 22.91
N VAL A 218 -5.70 -4.44 22.83
CA VAL A 218 -6.87 -4.61 21.96
C VAL A 218 -8.01 -3.69 22.40
N VAL A 219 -8.21 -3.52 23.70
CA VAL A 219 -9.16 -2.56 24.28
C VAL A 219 -8.79 -1.12 23.91
N HIS A 220 -7.51 -0.76 23.99
CA HIS A 220 -7.03 0.55 23.56
C HIS A 220 -7.26 0.79 22.05
N LEU A 221 -6.99 -0.22 21.23
CA LEU A 221 -7.29 -0.21 19.79
C LEU A 221 -8.79 -0.14 19.51
N ALA A 222 -9.64 -0.70 20.38
CA ALA A 222 -11.09 -0.64 20.25
C ALA A 222 -11.72 0.70 20.69
N SER A 223 -10.99 1.55 21.42
CA SER A 223 -11.45 2.90 21.77
C SER A 223 -11.69 3.75 20.52
N ASP A 224 -12.71 4.62 20.53
CA ASP A 224 -12.94 5.63 19.49
C ASP A 224 -13.14 5.11 18.06
N LEU A 225 -13.73 3.91 17.91
CA LEU A 225 -14.03 3.30 16.59
C LEU A 225 -15.32 3.84 15.93
N GLU A 226 -15.74 5.08 16.22
CA GLU A 226 -16.76 5.77 15.41
C GLU A 226 -16.20 6.14 14.02
N THR A 227 -14.89 6.34 13.96
CA THR A 227 -14.11 6.54 12.75
C THR A 227 -13.10 5.41 12.62
N ILE A 228 -13.17 4.66 11.52
CA ILE A 228 -12.31 3.50 11.26
C ILE A 228 -11.14 3.92 10.36
N SER A 229 -9.93 3.76 10.89
CA SER A 229 -8.65 3.92 10.20
C SER A 229 -7.59 3.05 10.88
N PHE A 230 -6.32 3.15 10.46
CA PHE A 230 -5.22 2.63 11.27
C PHE A 230 -5.12 3.38 12.61
N LYS A 231 -4.59 2.68 13.62
CA LYS A 231 -4.34 3.24 14.95
C LYS A 231 -2.90 2.98 15.36
N LYS A 232 -2.42 3.78 16.30
CA LYS A 232 -1.13 3.61 16.92
C LYS A 232 -1.29 2.94 18.28
N VAL A 233 -0.44 1.98 18.58
CA VAL A 233 -0.29 1.38 19.91
C VAL A 233 1.20 1.29 20.22
N ASP A 234 1.63 1.90 21.31
CA ASP A 234 3.03 2.18 21.61
C ASP A 234 3.76 2.90 20.45
N LYS A 235 4.70 2.21 19.80
CA LYS A 235 5.48 2.68 18.65
C LYS A 235 5.03 2.07 17.34
N LEU A 236 4.04 1.18 17.35
CA LEU A 236 3.57 0.44 16.17
C LEU A 236 2.28 1.03 15.64
N TYR A 237 2.09 0.89 14.33
CA TYR A 237 0.80 1.10 13.70
C TYR A 237 0.12 -0.24 13.41
N VAL A 238 -1.18 -0.25 13.63
CA VAL A 238 -2.08 -1.38 13.40
C VAL A 238 -3.17 -0.89 12.45
N SER A 239 -3.30 -1.55 11.30
CA SER A 239 -4.28 -1.20 10.28
C SER A 239 -5.70 -1.50 10.75
N ALA A 240 -6.70 -0.91 10.09
CA ALA A 240 -8.10 -1.20 10.42
C ALA A 240 -8.44 -2.70 10.30
N SER A 241 -7.78 -3.41 9.36
CA SER A 241 -7.98 -4.84 9.15
C SER A 241 -7.44 -5.71 10.28
N GLU A 242 -6.31 -5.31 10.86
CA GLU A 242 -5.72 -5.95 12.03
C GLU A 242 -6.57 -5.64 13.28
N VAL A 243 -7.05 -4.40 13.44
CA VAL A 243 -7.97 -4.05 14.54
C VAL A 243 -9.26 -4.86 14.44
N PHE A 244 -9.82 -5.01 13.24
CA PHE A 244 -10.99 -5.88 13.00
C PHE A 244 -10.71 -7.29 13.51
N TRP A 245 -9.62 -7.91 13.04
CA TRP A 245 -9.23 -9.25 13.47
C TRP A 245 -9.08 -9.37 14.98
N LEU A 246 -8.31 -8.48 15.61
CA LEU A 246 -8.00 -8.55 17.03
C LEU A 246 -9.26 -8.46 17.90
N VAL A 247 -10.18 -7.55 17.57
CA VAL A 247 -11.44 -7.37 18.29
C VAL A 247 -12.38 -8.57 18.06
N THR A 248 -12.56 -9.00 16.81
CA THR A 248 -13.38 -10.16 16.47
C THR A 248 -12.86 -11.43 17.15
N ALA A 249 -11.54 -11.66 17.16
CA ALA A 249 -10.93 -12.82 17.79
C ALA A 249 -11.10 -12.82 19.32
N ALA A 250 -10.97 -11.67 19.97
CA ALA A 250 -11.19 -11.53 21.41
C ALA A 250 -12.65 -11.88 21.80
N LEU A 251 -13.62 -11.35 21.06
CA LEU A 251 -15.05 -11.62 21.31
C LEU A 251 -15.45 -13.06 20.95
N ALA A 252 -14.88 -13.63 19.89
CA ALA A 252 -15.10 -15.04 19.55
C ALA A 252 -14.54 -15.97 20.64
N SER A 253 -13.38 -15.64 21.22
CA SER A 253 -12.83 -16.37 22.37
C SER A 253 -13.75 -16.25 23.60
N TYR A 254 -14.26 -15.04 23.88
CA TYR A 254 -15.24 -14.84 24.95
C TYR A 254 -16.50 -15.70 24.76
N ARG A 255 -17.00 -15.81 23.54
CA ARG A 255 -18.19 -16.63 23.22
C ARG A 255 -18.02 -18.11 23.59
N VAL A 256 -16.81 -18.65 23.47
CA VAL A 256 -16.49 -20.05 23.74
C VAL A 256 -16.17 -20.26 25.22
N HIS A 257 -15.38 -19.37 25.82
CA HIS A 257 -14.80 -19.59 27.16
C HIS A 257 -15.49 -18.81 28.28
N GLY A 258 -16.36 -17.85 27.97
CA GLY A 258 -17.00 -16.97 28.94
C GLY A 258 -16.07 -15.90 29.54
N ALA A 259 -14.83 -15.80 29.05
CA ALA A 259 -13.82 -14.84 29.50
C ALA A 259 -13.01 -14.32 28.31
N LEU A 260 -12.56 -13.06 28.39
CA LEU A 260 -11.68 -12.48 27.38
C LEU A 260 -10.29 -13.14 27.47
N PRO A 261 -9.63 -13.43 26.33
CA PRO A 261 -8.29 -13.99 26.34
C PRO A 261 -7.28 -12.96 26.87
N SER A 262 -6.17 -13.40 27.45
CA SER A 262 -5.12 -12.47 27.91
C SER A 262 -4.30 -11.89 26.76
N LYS A 263 -4.16 -12.64 25.66
CA LYS A 263 -3.45 -12.24 24.44
C LYS A 263 -4.13 -12.79 23.19
N ILE A 264 -3.97 -12.08 22.08
CA ILE A 264 -4.48 -12.44 20.76
C ILE A 264 -3.33 -12.34 19.75
N GLU A 265 -3.08 -13.41 19.00
CA GLU A 265 -2.14 -13.39 17.87
C GLU A 265 -2.70 -12.54 16.73
N ASN A 266 -1.87 -11.68 16.15
CA ASN A 266 -2.30 -10.82 15.05
C ASN A 266 -2.43 -11.59 13.72
N MET A 267 -3.30 -11.07 12.85
CA MET A 267 -3.42 -11.46 11.44
C MET A 267 -3.63 -10.20 10.61
N GLN A 268 -3.22 -10.25 9.33
CA GLN A 268 -3.38 -9.15 8.38
C GLN A 268 -4.35 -9.52 7.26
N PRO A 269 -5.65 -9.67 7.56
CA PRO A 269 -6.61 -9.97 6.53
C PRO A 269 -6.66 -8.83 5.51
N LEU A 270 -6.90 -9.16 4.25
CA LEU A 270 -7.26 -8.17 3.24
C LEU A 270 -8.59 -7.50 3.61
N GLY A 271 -8.84 -6.34 3.02
CA GLY A 271 -10.15 -5.69 3.10
C GLY A 271 -11.24 -6.51 2.39
N PRO A 272 -12.52 -6.14 2.56
CA PRO A 272 -13.61 -6.74 1.80
C PRO A 272 -13.39 -6.57 0.30
N TYR A 273 -13.95 -7.48 -0.51
CA TYR A 273 -13.84 -7.42 -1.97
C TYR A 273 -14.95 -6.58 -2.59
N ARG A 274 -16.04 -6.36 -1.84
CA ARG A 274 -17.18 -5.56 -2.29
C ARG A 274 -17.63 -4.60 -1.19
N SER A 275 -18.07 -3.42 -1.59
CA SER A 275 -18.73 -2.51 -0.67
C SER A 275 -20.15 -3.01 -0.37
N PHE A 276 -20.58 -2.84 0.88
CA PHE A 276 -21.94 -3.18 1.30
C PHE A 276 -22.51 -2.04 2.16
N LYS A 277 -23.78 -1.71 1.96
CA LYS A 277 -24.50 -0.75 2.78
C LYS A 277 -25.32 -1.51 3.82
N SER A 278 -25.02 -1.33 5.10
CA SER A 278 -25.77 -2.02 6.16
C SER A 278 -27.25 -1.68 6.08
N GLU A 279 -28.06 -2.70 6.36
CA GLU A 279 -29.49 -2.56 6.57
C GLU A 279 -29.79 -1.65 7.78
N ARG A 280 -31.07 -1.47 8.11
CA ARG A 280 -31.46 -0.65 9.25
C ARG A 280 -30.93 -1.28 10.54
N LEU A 281 -29.91 -0.65 11.13
CA LEU A 281 -29.30 -1.09 12.37
C LEU A 281 -30.34 -1.14 13.50
N ALA A 282 -30.23 -2.18 14.32
CA ALA A 282 -31.16 -2.47 15.40
C ALA A 282 -30.42 -3.00 16.63
N THR A 283 -31.16 -3.20 17.72
CA THR A 283 -30.64 -3.81 18.94
C THR A 283 -30.89 -5.32 18.93
N VAL A 284 -29.83 -6.11 18.97
CA VAL A 284 -29.86 -7.59 18.92
C VAL A 284 -29.52 -8.19 20.30
N LYS A 285 -29.74 -9.49 20.50
CA LYS A 285 -29.28 -10.18 21.72
C LYS A 285 -27.77 -10.37 21.68
N LEU A 286 -27.10 -10.35 22.84
CA LEU A 286 -25.66 -10.58 22.91
C LEU A 286 -25.23 -11.90 22.28
N ASN A 287 -25.96 -13.00 22.52
CA ASN A 287 -25.60 -14.30 21.97
C ASN A 287 -25.66 -14.32 20.44
N GLU A 288 -26.66 -13.68 19.82
CA GLU A 288 -26.78 -13.59 18.36
C GLU A 288 -25.63 -12.76 17.76
N PHE A 289 -25.23 -11.71 18.46
CA PHE A 289 -24.08 -10.89 18.09
C PHE A 289 -22.76 -11.69 18.17
N LEU A 290 -22.53 -12.39 19.28
CA LEU A 290 -21.32 -13.18 19.47
C LEU A 290 -21.26 -14.40 18.51
N ASP A 291 -22.38 -15.00 18.16
CA ASP A 291 -22.43 -16.05 17.13
C ASP A 291 -22.02 -15.49 15.75
N ALA A 292 -22.42 -14.25 15.43
CA ALA A 292 -21.98 -13.56 14.20
C ALA A 292 -20.48 -13.25 14.22
N THR A 293 -19.94 -12.80 15.36
CA THR A 293 -18.49 -12.63 15.58
C THR A 293 -17.73 -13.94 15.33
N SER A 294 -18.19 -15.07 15.89
CA SER A 294 -17.53 -16.38 15.66
C SER A 294 -17.54 -16.80 14.18
N LYS A 295 -18.63 -16.51 13.45
CA LYS A 295 -18.70 -16.75 12.00
C LYS A 295 -17.76 -15.82 11.22
N ALA A 296 -17.68 -14.55 11.59
CA ALA A 296 -16.77 -13.58 10.97
C ALA A 296 -15.30 -14.00 11.17
N LYS A 297 -14.93 -14.42 12.40
CA LYS A 297 -13.60 -14.99 12.68
C LYS A 297 -13.30 -16.17 11.76
N SER A 298 -14.21 -17.15 11.70
CA SER A 298 -14.03 -18.37 10.89
C SER A 298 -13.91 -18.04 9.39
N PHE A 299 -14.67 -17.06 8.90
CA PHE A 299 -14.55 -16.58 7.54
C PHE A 299 -13.17 -15.98 7.27
N ILE A 300 -12.66 -15.13 8.17
CA ILE A 300 -11.34 -14.50 8.03
C ILE A 300 -10.25 -15.57 8.00
N GLU A 301 -10.30 -16.56 8.90
CA GLU A 301 -9.32 -17.65 8.94
C GLU A 301 -9.32 -18.48 7.65
N ALA A 302 -10.50 -18.73 7.08
CA ALA A 302 -10.65 -19.52 5.86
C ALA A 302 -10.27 -18.75 4.58
N ASN A 303 -10.51 -17.44 4.53
CA ASN A 303 -10.42 -16.65 3.31
C ASN A 303 -9.32 -15.58 3.32
N GLY A 304 -8.66 -15.34 4.45
CA GLY A 304 -7.59 -14.33 4.58
C GLY A 304 -8.06 -12.89 4.34
N ARG A 305 -9.37 -12.62 4.47
CA ARG A 305 -9.97 -11.31 4.21
C ARG A 305 -11.17 -11.04 5.11
N ILE A 306 -11.49 -9.76 5.29
CA ILE A 306 -12.73 -9.32 5.94
C ILE A 306 -13.94 -9.69 5.05
N PRO A 307 -15.06 -10.18 5.64
CA PRO A 307 -16.29 -10.43 4.90
C PRO A 307 -16.84 -9.16 4.22
N ASP A 308 -17.50 -9.29 3.07
CA ASP A 308 -18.13 -8.14 2.42
C ASP A 308 -19.30 -7.57 3.26
N TYR A 309 -19.95 -8.44 4.03
CA TYR A 309 -20.92 -8.11 5.06
C TYR A 309 -20.96 -9.24 6.11
N ILE A 310 -21.51 -8.93 7.29
CA ILE A 310 -21.70 -9.86 8.40
C ILE A 310 -23.19 -9.98 8.68
N GLU A 311 -23.70 -11.20 8.78
CA GLU A 311 -25.10 -11.46 9.15
C GLU A 311 -25.25 -11.52 10.67
N VAL A 312 -26.02 -10.58 11.23
CA VAL A 312 -26.27 -10.44 12.67
C VAL A 312 -27.77 -10.51 12.92
N ALA A 313 -28.26 -11.59 13.54
CA ALA A 313 -29.68 -11.80 13.79
C ALA A 313 -30.58 -11.61 12.53
N GLY A 314 -30.09 -12.05 11.37
CA GLY A 314 -30.78 -11.92 10.08
C GLY A 314 -30.59 -10.57 9.37
N LEU A 315 -29.88 -9.61 9.98
CA LEU A 315 -29.54 -8.33 9.36
C LEU A 315 -28.16 -8.40 8.70
N ARG A 316 -28.00 -7.77 7.54
CA ARG A 316 -26.70 -7.61 6.88
C ARG A 316 -26.05 -6.29 7.29
N VAL A 317 -24.90 -6.40 7.95
CA VAL A 317 -24.14 -5.28 8.50
C VAL A 317 -22.80 -5.20 7.78
N ASN A 318 -22.39 -4.00 7.35
CA ASN A 318 -21.09 -3.82 6.72
C ASN A 318 -19.95 -3.93 7.76
N PRO A 319 -18.69 -4.14 7.34
CA PRO A 319 -17.58 -4.36 8.27
C PRO A 319 -17.29 -3.19 9.22
N ALA A 320 -17.47 -1.94 8.78
CA ALA A 320 -17.19 -0.77 9.61
C ALA A 320 -18.20 -0.64 10.77
N ASP A 321 -19.49 -0.74 10.47
CA ASP A 321 -20.57 -0.73 11.47
C ASP A 321 -20.44 -1.92 12.43
N PHE A 322 -20.06 -3.10 11.90
CA PHE A 322 -19.84 -4.29 12.71
C PHE A 322 -18.68 -4.10 13.69
N LEU A 323 -17.50 -3.66 13.21
CA LEU A 323 -16.33 -3.42 14.07
C LEU A 323 -16.62 -2.40 15.17
N ALA A 324 -17.29 -1.30 14.86
CA ALA A 324 -17.68 -0.31 15.86
C ALA A 324 -18.66 -0.87 16.91
N SER A 325 -19.54 -1.79 16.49
CA SER A 325 -20.45 -2.50 17.39
C SER A 325 -19.69 -3.49 18.27
N GLU A 326 -18.73 -4.23 17.72
CA GLU A 326 -17.87 -5.15 18.45
C GLU A 326 -17.05 -4.42 19.50
N ALA A 327 -16.47 -3.27 19.14
CA ALA A 327 -15.71 -2.42 20.04
C ALA A 327 -16.49 -2.04 21.30
N LYS A 328 -17.76 -1.63 21.15
CA LYS A 328 -18.62 -1.29 22.29
C LYS A 328 -18.91 -2.49 23.19
N VAL A 329 -19.05 -3.69 22.62
CA VAL A 329 -19.23 -4.92 23.39
C VAL A 329 -17.94 -5.26 24.14
N LEU A 330 -16.79 -5.24 23.46
CA LEU A 330 -15.49 -5.53 24.06
C LEU A 330 -15.20 -4.60 25.25
N LEU A 331 -15.44 -3.30 25.10
CA LEU A 331 -15.22 -2.31 26.15
C LEU A 331 -16.10 -2.54 27.40
N LYS A 332 -17.33 -3.02 27.23
CA LYS A 332 -18.21 -3.39 28.34
C LYS A 332 -17.73 -4.66 29.03
N LEU A 333 -17.44 -5.71 28.25
CA LEU A 333 -16.95 -6.97 28.78
C LEU A 333 -15.64 -6.80 29.55
N ASN A 334 -14.74 -5.94 29.08
CA ASN A 334 -13.50 -5.62 29.79
C ASN A 334 -13.71 -4.96 31.16
N LYS A 335 -14.83 -4.24 31.34
CA LYS A 335 -15.22 -3.65 32.63
C LYS A 335 -15.98 -4.63 33.54
N GLY A 336 -16.16 -5.88 33.10
CA GLY A 336 -17.00 -6.87 33.79
C GLY A 336 -18.50 -6.65 33.58
N GLU A 337 -18.89 -5.77 32.66
CA GLU A 337 -20.29 -5.51 32.31
C GLU A 337 -20.71 -6.43 31.16
N VAL A 338 -21.60 -7.39 31.42
CA VAL A 338 -22.14 -8.29 30.40
C VAL A 338 -23.48 -7.76 29.91
N PRO A 339 -23.56 -7.12 28.72
CA PRO A 339 -24.82 -6.57 28.24
C PRO A 339 -25.76 -7.68 27.77
N GLU A 340 -27.04 -7.65 28.14
CA GLU A 340 -28.03 -8.58 27.56
C GLU A 340 -28.28 -8.32 26.06
N ARG A 341 -28.14 -7.06 25.66
CA ARG A 341 -28.45 -6.57 24.32
C ARG A 341 -27.36 -5.65 23.77
N VAL A 342 -27.15 -5.74 22.46
CA VAL A 342 -26.14 -4.97 21.72
C VAL A 342 -26.86 -4.06 20.73
N GLY A 343 -26.70 -2.75 20.89
CA GLY A 343 -27.15 -1.77 19.89
C GLY A 343 -26.12 -1.68 18.78
N LEU A 344 -26.47 -2.11 17.57
CA LEU A 344 -25.60 -1.94 16.40
C LEU A 344 -25.45 -0.44 16.08
N VAL A 345 -24.23 -0.01 15.82
CA VAL A 345 -23.89 1.41 15.63
C VAL A 345 -23.27 1.67 14.26
N ARG A 346 -23.49 2.89 13.76
CA ARG A 346 -22.88 3.36 12.52
C ARG A 346 -21.43 3.75 12.74
N ALA A 347 -20.59 3.52 11.75
CA ALA A 347 -19.21 4.00 11.71
C ALA A 347 -18.88 4.63 10.36
N VAL A 348 -17.85 5.48 10.35
CA VAL A 348 -17.31 6.08 9.14
C VAL A 348 -15.97 5.42 8.81
N PHE A 349 -15.83 4.86 7.61
CA PHE A 349 -14.55 4.31 7.15
C PHE A 349 -13.68 5.38 6.49
N GLU A 350 -12.78 5.97 7.27
CA GLU A 350 -11.98 7.12 6.86
C GLU A 350 -10.77 6.78 6.00
N ALA A 351 -10.19 5.58 6.15
CA ALA A 351 -8.96 5.23 5.43
C ALA A 351 -9.14 5.25 3.89
N SER A 352 -10.37 5.20 3.38
CA SER A 352 -10.67 5.39 1.96
C SER A 352 -10.23 6.76 1.39
N LYS A 353 -10.07 7.79 2.24
CA LYS A 353 -9.64 9.15 1.83
C LYS A 353 -8.22 9.20 1.27
N TYR A 354 -7.39 8.21 1.60
CA TYR A 354 -6.00 8.11 1.14
C TYR A 354 -5.88 7.64 -0.32
N VAL A 355 -7.00 7.27 -0.96
CA VAL A 355 -7.06 7.00 -2.40
C VAL A 355 -7.54 8.24 -3.15
N SER A 356 -6.73 8.73 -4.07
CA SER A 356 -6.97 9.97 -4.81
C SER A 356 -7.58 9.69 -6.18
N SER A 357 -8.86 10.05 -6.36
CA SER A 357 -9.50 10.04 -7.68
C SER A 357 -8.80 10.99 -8.66
N LYS A 358 -8.24 12.12 -8.17
CA LYS A 358 -7.46 13.04 -9.00
C LYS A 358 -6.13 12.41 -9.45
N GLY A 359 -5.44 11.72 -8.55
CA GLY A 359 -4.20 11.01 -8.85
C GLY A 359 -4.41 9.85 -9.82
N ALA A 360 -5.55 9.15 -9.69
CA ALA A 360 -5.99 8.13 -10.65
C ALA A 360 -6.15 8.73 -12.07
N MET A 361 -6.93 9.81 -12.20
CA MET A 361 -7.08 10.52 -13.47
C MET A 361 -5.75 11.04 -14.03
N GLY A 362 -4.82 11.47 -13.17
CA GLY A 362 -3.47 11.87 -13.59
C GLY A 362 -2.68 10.70 -14.19
N SER A 363 -2.74 9.52 -13.56
CA SER A 363 -2.04 8.33 -14.02
C SER A 363 -2.58 7.79 -15.35
N TRP A 364 -3.90 7.89 -15.58
CA TRP A 364 -4.53 7.50 -16.85
C TRP A 364 -4.20 8.42 -18.03
N ARG A 365 -3.57 9.57 -17.78
CA ARG A 365 -3.04 10.45 -18.84
C ARG A 365 -1.64 10.04 -19.31
N TRP A 366 -1.09 8.96 -18.77
CA TRP A 366 0.18 8.43 -19.27
C TRP A 366 0.07 8.09 -20.75
N ILE A 367 1.12 8.41 -21.52
CA ILE A 367 1.07 8.48 -22.98
C ILE A 367 0.67 7.16 -23.66
N VAL A 368 0.88 6.02 -23.00
CA VAL A 368 0.59 4.71 -23.58
C VAL A 368 -0.89 4.35 -23.56
N PHE A 369 -1.71 5.03 -22.75
CA PHE A 369 -3.13 4.73 -22.69
C PHE A 369 -3.89 5.31 -23.90
N PRO A 370 -4.96 4.63 -24.37
CA PRO A 370 -5.90 5.21 -25.33
C PRO A 370 -6.42 6.57 -24.87
N GLU A 371 -6.75 7.44 -25.82
CA GLU A 371 -7.44 8.70 -25.51
C GLU A 371 -8.76 8.41 -24.78
N GLY A 372 -8.99 9.09 -23.65
CA GLY A 372 -10.18 8.89 -22.83
C GLY A 372 -10.16 7.62 -21.97
N PHE A 373 -9.01 6.98 -21.76
CA PHE A 373 -8.90 5.83 -20.87
C PHE A 373 -9.33 6.17 -19.44
N GLU A 374 -10.22 5.35 -18.88
CA GLU A 374 -10.68 5.43 -17.51
C GLU A 374 -10.81 4.02 -16.91
N ALA A 375 -10.50 3.89 -15.63
CA ALA A 375 -10.52 2.61 -14.92
C ALA A 375 -11.05 2.79 -13.48
N TRP A 376 -12.27 3.34 -13.34
CA TRP A 376 -12.84 3.74 -12.05
C TRP A 376 -13.00 2.60 -11.05
N ASN A 377 -13.24 1.37 -11.51
CA ASN A 377 -13.29 0.22 -10.62
C ASN A 377 -11.95 -0.02 -9.90
N LEU A 378 -10.79 0.35 -10.48
CA LEU A 378 -9.51 0.31 -9.76
C LEU A 378 -9.49 1.24 -8.55
N VAL A 379 -10.19 2.38 -8.60
CA VAL A 379 -10.32 3.31 -7.46
C VAL A 379 -11.16 2.69 -6.35
N GLU A 380 -12.25 2.00 -6.71
CA GLU A 380 -13.12 1.34 -5.74
C GLU A 380 -12.43 0.15 -5.06
N VAL A 381 -11.78 -0.71 -5.84
CA VAL A 381 -10.97 -1.81 -5.29
C VAL A 381 -9.85 -1.25 -4.41
N ALA A 382 -9.23 -0.14 -4.79
CA ALA A 382 -8.19 0.48 -4.00
C ALA A 382 -8.70 0.94 -2.62
N ARG A 383 -9.86 1.61 -2.60
CA ARG A 383 -10.54 2.07 -1.38
C ARG A 383 -10.94 0.91 -0.48
N LEU A 384 -11.40 -0.20 -1.05
CA LEU A 384 -11.77 -1.39 -0.29
C LEU A 384 -10.56 -2.03 0.39
N GLN A 385 -9.37 -1.89 -0.17
CA GLN A 385 -8.15 -2.44 0.43
C GLN A 385 -7.40 -1.48 1.36
N THR A 386 -7.84 -0.23 1.52
CA THR A 386 -7.25 0.67 2.55
C THR A 386 -7.55 0.23 3.97
N TRP A 387 -8.36 -0.83 4.17
CA TRP A 387 -8.45 -1.55 5.44
C TRP A 387 -7.08 -2.02 5.93
N THR A 388 -6.18 -2.34 5.00
CA THR A 388 -4.81 -2.80 5.29
C THR A 388 -3.80 -1.65 5.38
N LEU A 389 -4.22 -0.41 5.08
CA LEU A 389 -3.34 0.76 5.00
C LEU A 389 -2.88 1.16 6.41
N LYS A 390 -1.57 1.36 6.59
CA LYS A 390 -0.99 1.95 7.80
C LYS A 390 0.38 2.57 7.52
N PRO A 391 0.83 3.56 8.31
CA PRO A 391 2.17 4.09 8.20
C PRO A 391 3.24 3.00 8.41
N ALA A 392 4.35 3.11 7.68
CA ALA A 392 5.56 2.36 7.98
C ALA A 392 6.48 3.25 8.81
N GLU A 393 7.03 2.67 9.89
CA GLU A 393 8.05 3.29 10.73
C GLU A 393 9.31 2.43 10.67
N PRO A 394 10.49 3.04 10.65
CA PRO A 394 11.73 2.29 10.70
C PRO A 394 11.93 1.69 12.10
N SER A 395 12.49 0.48 12.15
CA SER A 395 12.91 -0.13 13.40
C SER A 395 14.05 0.70 14.01
N PRO A 396 13.93 1.16 15.27
CA PRO A 396 14.94 2.03 15.89
C PRO A 396 16.35 1.44 15.94
N ALA A 397 16.48 0.11 15.88
CA ALA A 397 17.76 -0.58 15.90
C ALA A 397 18.52 -0.54 14.55
N LEU A 398 17.88 -0.07 13.47
CA LEU A 398 18.41 -0.12 12.10
C LEU A 398 18.57 1.26 11.45
N LEU A 399 18.32 2.33 12.22
CA LEU A 399 18.51 3.72 11.82
C LEU A 399 19.97 4.17 11.96
#